data_AF-A0AA88D048-F1
#
_entry.id   AF-A0AA88D048-F1
#
_cell.length_a   1.000
_cell.length_b   1.000
_cell.length_c   1.000
_cell.angle_alpha   90.00
_cell.angle_beta   90.00
_cell.angle_gamma   90.00
#
_symmetry.space_group_name_H-M   'P 1'
#
loop_
_entity.id
_entity.type
_entity.pdbx_description
1 polymer ?
#
loop_
_entity_poly.entity_id
_entity_poly.type
_entity_poly.pdbx_seq_one_letter_code
_entity_poly.pdbx_strand_id
1 'polypeptide(L)'
;MYVELHYGRTLVATQAIEPFSAPKAGSMFAGLHMVTSQVRLSELEIQRIKRQTLNNGVIFEVKGFFRARSNFGGLLKYSYWLHGECTIMVRRPPDGVLVAKKCKTKH
;
A
#
# COMPACT_ATOMS: atom_id res chain seq x y z
N MET A 1 9.79 5.76 -6.84
CA MET A 1 8.35 5.68 -6.49
C MET A 1 8.27 5.00 -5.14
N TYR A 2 7.21 5.15 -4.36
CA TYR A 2 7.14 4.52 -3.04
C TYR A 2 5.73 4.10 -2.66
N VAL A 3 5.66 3.12 -1.77
CA VAL A 3 4.43 2.66 -1.13
C VAL A 3 4.57 2.81 0.37
N GLU A 4 3.54 3.35 0.98
CA GLU A 4 3.40 3.56 2.40
C GLU A 4 2.34 2.63 2.97
N LEU A 5 2.58 2.15 4.19
CA LEU A 5 1.63 1.41 5.00
C LEU A 5 1.31 2.26 6.22
N HIS A 6 0.04 2.51 6.43
CA HIS A 6 -0.49 3.30 7.53
C HIS A 6 -1.36 2.43 8.42
N TYR A 7 -1.35 2.77 9.71
CA TYR A 7 -2.35 2.35 10.66
C TYR A 7 -3.12 3.59 11.11
N GLY A 8 -4.31 3.80 10.55
CA GLY A 8 -5.12 4.99 10.83
C GLY A 8 -4.45 6.24 10.26
N ARG A 9 -3.88 7.09 11.13
CA ARG A 9 -3.16 8.30 10.68
C ARG A 9 -1.65 8.16 10.76
N THR A 10 -1.16 7.03 11.28
CA THR A 10 0.25 6.81 11.55
C THR A 10 0.90 6.02 10.43
N LEU A 11 1.94 6.58 9.82
CA LEU A 11 2.82 5.86 8.88
C LEU A 11 3.61 4.80 9.65
N VAL A 12 3.39 3.51 9.37
CA VAL A 12 4.04 2.41 10.11
C VAL A 12 5.17 1.74 9.33
N ALA A 13 5.18 1.85 8.00
CA ALA A 13 6.27 1.40 7.14
C ALA A 13 6.23 2.10 5.77
N THR A 14 7.38 2.19 5.11
CA THR A 14 7.50 2.70 3.74
C THR A 14 8.47 1.84 2.95
N GLN A 15 8.23 1.67 1.66
CA GLN A 15 9.07 0.89 0.76
C GLN A 15 9.24 1.62 -0.57
N ALA A 16 10.49 1.78 -1.00
CA ALA A 16 10.80 2.28 -2.32
C ALA A 16 10.53 1.20 -3.38
N ILE A 17 10.09 1.65 -4.55
CA ILE A 17 9.83 0.81 -5.72
C ILE A 17 10.69 1.31 -6.86
N GLU A 18 11.49 0.38 -7.39
CA GLU A 18 12.30 0.59 -8.58
C GLU A 18 11.42 0.80 -9.81
N PRO A 19 11.83 1.66 -10.76
CA PRO A 19 11.10 1.83 -12.02
C PRO A 19 10.93 0.50 -12.76
N PHE A 20 9.70 0.25 -13.23
CA PHE A 20 9.37 -0.94 -14.00
C PHE A 20 8.50 -0.59 -15.22
N SER A 21 8.41 -1.51 -16.17
CA SER A 21 7.53 -1.40 -17.34
C SER A 21 6.48 -2.49 -17.30
N ALA A 22 5.21 -2.12 -17.44
CA ALA A 22 4.11 -3.07 -17.60
C ALA A 22 3.74 -3.21 -19.09
N PRO A 23 3.38 -4.41 -19.57
CA PRO A 23 2.87 -4.59 -20.93
C PRO A 23 1.65 -3.71 -21.20
N LYS A 24 1.45 -3.32 -22.46
CA LYS A 24 0.24 -2.60 -22.86
C LYS A 24 -1.00 -3.44 -22.52
N ALA A 25 -1.95 -2.83 -21.82
CA ALA A 25 -3.16 -3.51 -21.31
C ALA A 25 -2.88 -4.73 -20.41
N GLY A 26 -1.67 -4.83 -19.85
CA GLY A 26 -1.28 -5.88 -18.91
C GLY A 26 -1.02 -5.34 -17.51
N SER A 27 -0.84 -6.26 -16.56
CA SER A 27 -0.40 -5.96 -15.21
C SER A 27 0.94 -6.64 -14.93
N MET A 28 1.70 -6.06 -13.99
CA MET A 28 2.90 -6.67 -13.44
C MET A 28 2.70 -6.82 -11.93
N PHE A 29 3.11 -7.97 -11.39
CA PHE A 29 3.20 -8.16 -9.95
C PHE A 29 4.60 -7.79 -9.46
N ALA A 30 4.66 -7.02 -8.37
CA ALA A 30 5.89 -6.71 -7.67
C ALA A 30 5.74 -7.13 -6.21
N GLY A 31 6.74 -7.82 -5.68
CA GLY A 31 6.81 -8.14 -4.26
C GLY A 31 7.29 -6.94 -3.46
N LEU A 32 6.57 -6.60 -2.38
CA LEU A 32 6.97 -5.55 -1.44
C LEU A 32 7.17 -6.19 -0.07
N HIS A 33 8.39 -6.09 0.47
CA HIS A 33 8.67 -6.44 1.85
C HIS A 33 8.62 -5.17 2.69
N MET A 34 7.61 -5.07 3.56
CA MET A 34 7.46 -3.94 4.47
C MET A 34 7.64 -4.39 5.90
N VAL A 35 8.54 -3.74 6.63
CA VAL A 35 8.82 -4.03 8.04
C VAL A 35 8.45 -2.81 8.88
N THR A 36 7.61 -3.00 9.89
CA THR A 36 7.26 -1.96 10.85
C THR A 36 8.27 -1.98 12.00
N SER A 37 8.81 -0.83 12.42
CA SER A 37 9.79 -0.76 13.51
C SER A 37 9.43 0.33 14.53
N GLN A 38 9.01 -0.11 15.72
CA GLN A 38 8.85 0.71 16.94
C GLN A 38 8.16 2.07 16.73
N VAL A 39 7.17 2.11 15.84
CA VAL A 39 6.45 3.34 15.53
C VAL A 39 5.53 3.69 16.69
N ARG A 40 5.64 4.93 17.17
CA ARG A 40 4.78 5.43 18.25
C ARG A 40 3.36 5.62 17.72
N LEU A 41 2.43 4.85 18.25
CA LEU A 41 0.99 5.01 18.02
C LEU A 41 0.38 5.90 19.10
N SER A 42 -0.71 6.58 18.78
CA SER A 42 -1.52 7.26 19.80
C SER A 42 -2.21 6.24 20.72
N GLU A 43 -2.58 6.65 21.94
CA GLU A 43 -3.26 5.77 22.91
C GLU A 43 -4.52 5.11 22.32
N LEU A 44 -5.30 5.89 21.56
CA LEU A 44 -6.50 5.39 20.86
C LEU A 44 -6.15 4.34 19.79
N GLU A 45 -5.07 4.54 19.04
CA GLU A 45 -4.60 3.58 18.05
C GLU A 45 -4.05 2.31 18.72
N ILE A 46 -3.34 2.42 19.84
CA ILE A 46 -2.87 1.27 20.64
C ILE A 46 -4.06 0.43 21.12
N GLN A 47 -5.09 1.06 21.67
CA GLN A 47 -6.28 0.35 22.12
C GLN A 47 -7.06 -0.27 20.96
N ARG A 48 -7.11 0.39 19.80
CA ARG A 48 -7.77 -0.14 18.61
C ARG A 48 -7.02 -1.34 18.04
N ILE A 49 -5.69 -1.28 17.90
CA ILE A 49 -4.91 -2.38 17.30
C ILE A 49 -4.92 -3.61 18.20
N LYS A 50 -4.88 -3.43 19.53
CA LYS A 50 -5.06 -4.52 20.50
C LYS A 50 -6.42 -5.20 20.32
N ARG A 51 -7.52 -4.44 20.27
CA ARG A 51 -8.87 -4.99 20.06
C ARG A 51 -9.03 -5.70 18.72
N GLN A 52 -8.50 -5.12 17.65
CA GLN A 52 -8.53 -5.72 16.31
C GLN A 52 -7.77 -7.04 16.25
N THR A 53 -6.58 -7.09 16.88
CA THR A 53 -5.78 -8.30 16.99
C THR A 53 -6.52 -9.43 17.74
N LEU A 54 -7.30 -9.09 18.76
CA LEU A 54 -8.15 -10.04 19.49
C LEU A 54 -9.37 -10.48 18.67
N ASN A 55 -9.96 -9.58 17.87
CA ASN A 55 -11.21 -9.78 17.13
C ASN A 55 -11.01 -10.29 15.69
N ASN A 56 -9.94 -11.05 15.43
CA ASN A 56 -9.61 -11.78 14.19
C ASN A 56 -8.78 -11.05 13.10
N GLY A 57 -8.47 -9.75 13.22
CA GLY A 57 -7.63 -9.12 12.20
C GLY A 57 -7.44 -7.61 12.34
N VAL A 58 -6.43 -7.11 11.65
CA VAL A 58 -6.01 -5.70 11.68
C VAL A 58 -6.23 -5.07 10.32
N ILE A 59 -6.74 -3.84 10.32
CA ILE A 59 -6.97 -3.05 9.11
C ILE A 59 -5.81 -2.08 8.94
N PHE A 60 -5.29 -1.99 7.72
CA PHE A 60 -4.25 -1.03 7.34
C PHE A 60 -4.65 -0.27 6.08
N GLU A 61 -4.09 0.93 5.91
CA GLU A 61 -4.18 1.68 4.66
C GLU A 61 -2.84 1.61 3.91
N VAL A 62 -2.89 1.23 2.64
CA VAL A 62 -1.75 1.22 1.72
C VAL A 62 -1.89 2.38 0.76
N LYS A 63 -0.89 3.26 0.69
CA LYS A 63 -0.85 4.41 -0.21
C LYS A 63 0.33 4.29 -1.15
N GLY A 64 0.09 4.37 -2.45
CA GLY A 64 1.13 4.26 -3.47
C GLY A 64 1.26 5.54 -4.29
N PHE A 65 2.49 5.98 -4.51
CA PHE A 65 2.84 7.20 -5.23
C PHE A 65 3.77 6.85 -6.39
N PHE A 66 3.21 6.89 -7.60
CA PHE A 66 3.89 6.44 -8.82
C PHE A 66 3.94 7.54 -9.87
N ARG A 67 5.03 7.62 -10.61
CA ARG A 67 5.11 8.42 -11.82
C ARG A 67 5.02 7.47 -13.00
N ALA A 68 3.86 7.45 -13.66
CA ALA A 68 3.63 6.63 -14.84
C ALA A 68 4.04 7.39 -16.10
N ARG A 69 4.57 6.66 -17.08
CA ARG A 69 4.92 7.18 -18.39
C ARG A 69 4.25 6.32 -19.44
N SER A 70 3.46 6.96 -20.31
CA SER A 70 2.89 6.33 -21.49
C SER A 70 3.58 6.83 -22.75
N ASN A 71 3.97 5.89 -23.61
CA ASN A 71 4.58 6.18 -24.91
C ASN A 71 3.56 5.81 -26.01
N PHE A 72 2.86 6.79 -26.58
CA PHE A 72 1.88 6.60 -27.65
C PHE A 72 2.54 6.81 -29.02
N GLY A 73 3.29 5.81 -29.48
CA GLY A 73 4.17 5.97 -30.64
C GLY A 73 5.34 6.92 -30.31
N GLY A 74 6.42 6.87 -31.10
CA GLY A 74 7.69 7.56 -30.75
C GLY A 74 7.62 9.08 -30.50
N LEU A 75 6.48 9.71 -30.83
CA LEU A 75 6.28 11.17 -30.82
C LEU A 75 5.55 11.70 -29.57
N LEU A 76 4.72 10.90 -28.91
CA LEU A 76 3.91 11.36 -27.78
C LEU A 76 4.30 10.64 -26.48
N LYS A 77 5.07 11.34 -25.65
CA LYS A 77 5.49 10.90 -24.31
C LYS A 77 4.69 11.69 -23.28
N TYR A 78 3.77 11.02 -22.60
CA TYR A 78 3.00 11.63 -21.52
C TYR A 78 3.43 11.03 -20.18
N SER A 79 3.67 11.88 -19.19
CA SER A 79 3.98 11.46 -17.82
C SER A 79 2.94 12.03 -16.86
N TYR A 80 2.46 11.21 -15.95
CA TYR A 80 1.44 11.59 -14.97
C TYR A 80 1.72 10.92 -13.64
N TRP A 81 1.23 11.56 -12.58
CA TRP A 81 1.25 10.98 -11.25
C TRP A 81 0.05 10.06 -11.07
N LEU A 82 0.28 8.92 -10.43
CA LEU A 82 -0.74 7.97 -10.06
C LEU A 82 -0.70 7.79 -8.55
N HIS A 83 -1.87 7.99 -7.93
CA HIS A 83 -2.05 7.82 -6.50
C HIS A 83 -3.00 6.66 -6.25
N GLY A 84 -2.46 5.55 -5.76
CA GLY A 84 -3.24 4.39 -5.34
C GLY A 84 -3.53 4.44 -3.85
N GLU A 85 -4.74 4.11 -3.43
CA GLU A 85 -5.11 3.96 -2.03
C GLU A 85 -5.90 2.66 -1.85
N CYS A 86 -5.43 1.79 -0.97
CA CYS A 86 -6.10 0.54 -0.64
C CYS A 86 -6.32 0.43 0.86
N THR A 87 -7.49 -0.04 1.26
CA THR A 87 -7.72 -0.56 2.61
C THR A 87 -7.57 -2.07 2.57
N ILE A 88 -6.71 -2.62 3.43
CA ILE A 88 -6.48 -4.07 3.53
C ILE A 88 -6.83 -4.56 4.93
N MET A 89 -7.31 -5.79 5.02
CA MET A 89 -7.51 -6.51 6.28
C MET A 89 -6.60 -7.73 6.29
N VAL A 90 -5.74 -7.83 7.29
CA VAL A 90 -4.90 -9.01 7.54
C VAL A 90 -5.39 -9.74 8.77
N ARG A 91 -5.30 -11.07 8.77
CA ARG A 91 -5.66 -11.89 9.94
C ARG A 91 -4.70 -11.57 11.10
N ARG A 92 -5.16 -11.79 12.33
CA ARG A 92 -4.31 -11.71 13.52
C ARG A 92 -3.05 -12.61 13.38
N PRO A 93 -1.93 -12.27 14.02
CA PRO A 93 -0.78 -13.17 14.13
C PRO A 93 -1.21 -14.54 14.71
N PRO A 94 -0.54 -15.65 14.32
CA PRO A 94 0.71 -15.70 13.57
C PRO A 94 0.56 -15.65 12.04
N ASP A 95 -0.60 -16.03 11.48
CA ASP A 95 -0.73 -16.28 10.04
C ASP A 95 -0.58 -15.01 9.18
N GLY A 96 -1.08 -13.86 9.67
CA GLY A 96 -0.94 -12.56 8.99
C GLY A 96 -1.54 -12.48 7.56
N VAL A 97 -2.35 -13.46 7.15
CA VAL A 97 -2.85 -13.59 5.77
C VAL A 97 -3.78 -12.43 5.40
N LEU A 98 -3.64 -11.91 4.18
CA LEU A 98 -4.55 -10.93 3.59
C LEU A 98 -5.94 -11.56 3.37
N VAL A 99 -6.97 -11.03 4.04
CA VAL A 99 -8.34 -11.56 3.98
C VAL A 99 -9.23 -10.73 3.05
N ALA A 100 -9.02 -9.40 3.04
CA ALA A 100 -9.80 -8.50 2.21
C ALA A 100 -8.98 -7.31 1.74
N LYS A 101 -9.31 -6.78 0.56
CA LYS A 101 -8.75 -5.54 0.03
C LYS A 101 -9.82 -4.73 -0.70
N LYS A 102 -9.76 -3.41 -0.59
CA LYS A 102 -10.53 -2.46 -1.38
C LYS A 102 -9.61 -1.35 -1.85
N CYS A 103 -9.48 -1.18 -3.17
CA CYS A 103 -8.54 -0.24 -3.76
C CYS A 103 -9.24 0.79 -4.65
N LYS A 104 -8.69 2.00 -4.67
CA LYS A 104 -9.07 3.07 -5.60
C LYS A 104 -7.79 3.72 -6.12
N THR A 105 -7.83 4.16 -7.38
CA THR A 105 -6.76 4.95 -7.98
C THR A 105 -7.32 6.32 -8.30
N LYS A 106 -6.65 7.37 -7.83
CA LYS A 106 -6.91 8.74 -8.26
C LYS A 106 -5.95 9.05 -9.41
N HIS A 107 -6.53 9.51 -10.51
CA HIS A 107 -5.83 10.01 -11.69
C HIS A 107 -5.70 11.54 -11.61
#